data_AF-A0AAV0LNB1-F1
#
_entry.id   AF-A0AAV0LNB1-F1
#
_cell.length_a   1.000
_cell.length_b   1.000
_cell.length_c   1.000
_cell.angle_alpha   90.00
_cell.angle_beta   90.00
_cell.angle_gamma   90.00
#
_symmetry.space_group_name_H-M   'P 1'
#
loop_
_entity.id
_entity.type
_entity.pdbx_description
1 polymer ?
#
loop_
_entity_poly.entity_id
_entity_poly.type
_entity_poly.pdbx_seq_one_letter_code
_entity_poly.pdbx_strand_id
1 'polypeptide(L)'
;MGRPLSAPSSSLAPLLFLTALLISVAVSGAAASRATNATVPAILIFGDSIMDTGNNNNLATIIKCNFQPYGVDFNGGPTGRFCDGKIPSDIIGIHTITLL
;
A
#
# COMPACT_ATOMS: atom_id res chain seq x y z
N MET A 1 -12.38 65.94 11.67
CA MET A 1 -12.56 66.14 10.20
C MET A 1 -11.68 65.12 9.50
N GLY A 2 -12.23 63.94 9.18
CA GLY A 2 -11.48 62.83 8.56
C GLY A 2 -11.50 62.96 7.04
N ARG A 3 -10.34 62.91 6.38
CA ARG A 3 -10.25 62.94 4.92
C ARG A 3 -10.82 61.63 4.35
N PRO A 4 -11.65 61.66 3.29
CA PRO A 4 -12.15 60.45 2.66
C PRO A 4 -10.98 59.68 2.02
N LEU A 5 -10.92 58.38 2.29
CA LEU A 5 -9.93 57.48 1.71
C LEU A 5 -10.15 57.45 0.19
N SER A 6 -9.23 58.00 -0.59
CA SER A 6 -9.32 58.03 -2.05
C SER A 6 -9.39 56.62 -2.61
N ALA A 7 -10.39 56.33 -3.43
CA ALA A 7 -10.53 55.05 -4.11
C ALA A 7 -9.26 54.73 -4.92
N PRO A 8 -8.82 53.46 -4.95
CA PRO A 8 -7.64 53.06 -5.72
C PRO A 8 -7.84 53.41 -7.20
N SER A 9 -6.81 53.99 -7.83
CA SER A 9 -6.81 54.31 -9.25
C SER A 9 -6.99 53.02 -10.07
N SER A 10 -7.75 53.10 -11.18
CA SER A 10 -8.11 51.98 -12.08
C SER A 10 -6.91 51.17 -12.61
N SER A 11 -5.70 51.73 -12.52
CA SER A 11 -4.41 51.10 -12.87
C SER A 11 -3.95 50.01 -11.89
N LEU A 12 -4.38 50.07 -10.61
CA LEU A 12 -3.97 49.10 -9.57
C LEU A 12 -4.86 47.85 -9.49
N ALA A 13 -6.10 47.94 -10.00
CA ALA A 13 -7.04 46.83 -10.03
C ALA A 13 -6.54 45.58 -10.80
N PRO A 14 -5.96 45.68 -12.01
CA PRO A 14 -5.47 44.50 -12.72
C PRO A 14 -4.27 43.85 -12.03
N LEU A 15 -3.43 44.65 -11.35
CA LEU A 15 -2.29 44.15 -10.59
C LEU A 15 -2.76 43.35 -9.37
N LEU A 16 -3.77 43.86 -8.66
CA LEU A 16 -4.37 43.20 -7.50
C LEU A 16 -5.12 41.91 -7.87
N PHE A 17 -5.74 41.90 -9.05
CA PHE A 17 -6.36 40.70 -9.61
C PHE A 17 -5.31 39.64 -10.00
N LEU A 18 -4.21 40.06 -10.63
CA LEU A 18 -3.13 39.17 -11.01
C LEU A 18 -2.42 38.58 -9.79
N THR A 19 -2.17 39.37 -8.74
CA THR A 19 -1.58 38.84 -7.50
C THR A 19 -2.52 37.86 -6.80
N ALA A 20 -3.82 38.14 -6.76
CA ALA A 20 -4.81 37.21 -6.22
C ALA A 20 -4.88 35.90 -7.01
N LEU A 21 -4.79 35.97 -8.34
CA LEU A 21 -4.75 34.79 -9.22
C LEU A 21 -3.49 33.95 -8.96
N LEU A 22 -2.32 34.59 -8.87
CA LEU A 22 -1.05 33.90 -8.59
C LEU A 22 -1.06 33.23 -7.21
N ILE A 23 -1.63 33.87 -6.20
CA ILE A 23 -1.80 33.29 -4.86
C ILE A 23 -2.75 32.09 -4.91
N SER A 24 -3.89 32.20 -5.62
CA SER A 24 -4.85 31.10 -5.77
C SER A 24 -4.23 29.88 -6.47
N VAL A 25 -3.40 30.09 -7.49
CA VAL A 25 -2.68 29.03 -8.20
C VAL A 25 -1.62 28.39 -7.29
N ALA A 26 -0.86 29.19 -6.54
CA ALA A 26 0.15 28.69 -5.60
C ALA A 26 -0.47 27.85 -4.47
N VAL A 27 -1.64 28.25 -3.96
CA VAL A 27 -2.38 27.51 -2.92
C VAL A 27 -2.98 26.21 -3.47
N SER A 28 -3.43 26.20 -4.73
CA SER A 28 -4.00 24.99 -5.37
C SER A 28 -2.93 23.94 -5.72
N GLY A 29 -1.67 24.35 -5.88
CA GLY A 29 -0.52 23.46 -6.13
C GLY A 29 -0.07 22.67 -4.91
N ALA A 30 -0.48 23.07 -3.69
CA ALA A 30 -0.34 22.27 -2.48
C ALA A 30 -1.45 21.21 -2.40
N ALA A 31 -1.67 20.47 -3.49
CA ALA A 31 -2.56 19.33 -3.50
C ALA A 31 -1.94 18.24 -2.61
N ALA A 32 -2.63 17.95 -1.51
CA ALA A 32 -2.30 16.93 -0.54
C ALA A 32 -1.76 15.66 -1.21
N SER A 33 -0.68 15.11 -0.64
CA SER A 33 -0.36 13.69 -0.80
C SER A 33 -1.57 12.91 -0.29
N ARG A 34 -2.51 12.60 -1.18
CA ARG A 34 -3.50 11.56 -0.90
C ARG A 34 -2.69 10.32 -0.64
N ALA A 35 -2.73 9.83 0.61
CA ALA A 35 -2.37 8.45 0.90
C ALA A 35 -3.26 7.61 -0.02
N THR A 36 -2.71 7.18 -1.16
CA THR A 36 -3.37 6.17 -1.95
C THR A 36 -3.38 4.93 -1.06
N ASN A 37 -4.57 4.44 -0.69
CA ASN A 37 -4.69 3.07 -0.20
C ASN A 37 -4.15 2.18 -1.32
N ALA A 38 -2.86 1.89 -1.25
CA ALA A 38 -2.11 1.24 -2.30
C ALA A 38 -2.40 -0.24 -2.23
N THR A 39 -3.54 -0.70 -2.73
CA THR A 39 -3.90 -2.12 -2.74
C THR A 39 -2.83 -2.92 -3.49
N VAL A 40 -2.24 -3.92 -2.83
CA VAL A 40 -1.30 -4.87 -3.44
C VAL A 40 -2.09 -6.07 -3.96
N PRO A 41 -2.30 -6.21 -5.27
CA PRO A 41 -3.22 -7.22 -5.81
C PRO A 41 -2.66 -8.65 -5.71
N ALA A 42 -1.34 -8.82 -5.71
CA ALA A 42 -0.69 -10.11 -5.60
C ALA A 42 0.77 -9.96 -5.14
N ILE A 43 1.30 -11.02 -4.53
CA ILE A 43 2.71 -11.16 -4.18
C ILE A 43 3.23 -12.44 -4.82
N LEU A 44 4.27 -12.30 -5.64
CA LEU A 44 4.96 -13.43 -6.26
C LEU A 44 6.21 -13.73 -5.43
N ILE A 45 6.27 -14.92 -4.85
CA ILE A 45 7.35 -15.32 -3.93
C ILE A 45 8.13 -16.46 -4.57
N PHE A 46 9.44 -16.28 -4.66
CA PHE A 46 10.40 -17.27 -5.16
C PHE A 46 11.29 -17.70 -4.00
N GLY A 47 11.66 -18.98 -3.96
CA GLY A 47 12.52 -19.50 -2.91
C GLY A 47 12.61 -21.02 -2.93
N ASP A 48 13.02 -21.55 -1.79
CA ASP A 48 13.10 -22.97 -1.50
C ASP A 48 11.96 -23.41 -0.56
N SER A 49 12.16 -24.52 0.15
CA SER A 49 11.23 -25.07 1.15
C SER A 49 10.71 -24.06 2.18
N ILE A 50 11.48 -23.03 2.54
CA ILE A 50 11.09 -22.02 3.53
C ILE A 50 9.89 -21.19 3.01
N MET A 51 9.79 -21.02 1.71
CA MET A 51 8.74 -20.24 1.07
C MET A 51 7.65 -21.12 0.43
N ASP A 52 7.81 -22.45 0.44
CA ASP A 52 6.90 -23.38 -0.19
C ASP A 52 5.63 -23.61 0.64
N THR A 53 4.51 -23.16 0.11
CA THR A 53 3.18 -23.27 0.71
C THR A 53 2.51 -24.64 0.46
N GLY A 54 3.21 -25.57 -0.18
CA GLY A 54 2.72 -26.90 -0.55
C GLY A 54 2.68 -27.15 -2.07
N ASN A 55 3.38 -26.35 -2.88
CA ASN A 55 3.47 -26.50 -4.34
C ASN A 55 3.99 -27.90 -4.72
N ASN A 56 4.90 -28.46 -3.91
CA ASN A 56 5.45 -29.79 -4.15
C ASN A 56 4.41 -30.93 -4.06
N ASN A 57 3.27 -30.72 -3.41
CA ASN A 57 2.24 -31.77 -3.27
C ASN A 57 1.73 -32.25 -4.63
N ASN A 58 1.70 -31.36 -5.63
CA ASN A 58 1.22 -31.61 -6.98
C ASN A 58 2.30 -32.11 -7.95
N LEU A 59 3.54 -32.24 -7.49
CA LEU A 59 4.66 -32.73 -8.30
C LEU A 59 4.95 -34.21 -8.00
N ALA A 60 5.55 -34.90 -8.98
CA ALA A 60 6.04 -36.26 -8.84
C ALA A 60 7.42 -36.26 -8.15
N THR A 61 7.43 -35.90 -6.86
CA THR A 61 8.64 -35.83 -6.02
C THR A 61 8.41 -36.51 -4.67
N ILE A 62 9.49 -36.98 -4.04
CA ILE A 62 9.48 -37.45 -2.65
C ILE A 62 9.61 -36.28 -1.65
N ILE A 63 9.98 -35.09 -2.12
CA ILE A 63 10.19 -33.90 -1.31
C ILE A 63 8.82 -33.27 -1.05
N LYS A 64 8.09 -33.81 -0.07
CA LYS A 64 6.75 -33.34 0.32
C LYS A 64 6.69 -33.18 1.83
N CYS A 65 5.77 -32.33 2.29
CA CYS A 65 5.48 -32.10 3.71
C CYS A 65 3.96 -32.15 4.00
N ASN A 66 3.23 -32.96 3.22
CA ASN A 66 1.79 -33.21 3.43
C ASN A 66 1.53 -34.44 4.33
N PHE A 67 2.41 -34.66 5.31
CA PHE A 67 2.30 -35.75 6.29
C PHE A 67 2.76 -35.26 7.67
N GLN A 68 2.40 -35.97 8.73
CA GLN A 68 2.79 -35.63 10.10
C GLN A 68 4.31 -35.79 10.33
N PRO A 69 4.98 -34.94 11.13
CA PRO A 69 4.39 -33.99 12.07
C PRO A 69 4.02 -32.61 11.48
N TYR A 70 4.35 -32.35 10.21
CA TYR A 70 4.15 -31.04 9.60
C TYR A 70 2.70 -30.56 9.65
N GLY A 71 2.54 -29.25 9.81
CA GLY A 71 1.23 -28.62 9.90
C GLY A 71 0.43 -28.93 11.17
N VAL A 72 1.06 -29.39 12.25
CA VAL A 72 0.35 -29.70 13.52
C VAL A 72 -0.34 -28.47 14.13
N ASP A 73 0.16 -27.26 13.87
CA ASP A 73 -0.46 -26.02 14.35
C ASP A 73 -1.64 -25.55 13.45
N PHE A 74 -1.90 -26.22 12.31
CA PHE A 74 -3.07 -25.96 11.50
C PHE A 74 -4.24 -26.85 11.91
N ASN A 75 -5.42 -26.26 12.09
CA ASN A 75 -6.67 -26.99 12.35
C ASN A 75 -7.04 -28.05 11.28
N GLY A 76 -6.41 -28.02 10.09
CA GLY A 76 -6.64 -28.96 8.98
C GLY A 76 -5.56 -30.03 8.81
N GLY A 77 -4.50 -30.03 9.65
CA GLY A 77 -3.37 -30.95 9.53
C GLY A 77 -2.34 -30.55 8.45
N PRO A 78 -1.53 -31.51 7.97
CA PRO A 78 -0.40 -31.23 7.08
C PRO A 78 -0.81 -30.54 5.77
N THR A 79 -0.27 -29.34 5.53
CA THR A 79 -0.61 -28.53 4.34
C THR A 79 0.38 -28.67 3.19
N GLY A 80 1.56 -29.25 3.43
CA GLY A 80 2.67 -29.23 2.46
C GLY A 80 3.74 -28.18 2.75
N ARG A 81 3.54 -27.31 3.75
CA ARG A 81 4.58 -26.40 4.26
C ARG A 81 5.63 -27.18 5.05
N PHE A 82 6.91 -26.79 4.89
CA PHE A 82 8.04 -27.39 5.60
C PHE A 82 8.17 -26.90 7.06
N CYS A 83 7.02 -26.74 7.75
CA CYS A 83 6.94 -26.36 9.15
C CYS A 83 5.58 -26.76 9.75
N ASP A 84 5.42 -26.51 11.04
CA ASP A 84 4.19 -26.84 11.79
C ASP A 84 3.06 -25.82 11.60
N GLY A 85 3.39 -24.60 11.16
CA GLY A 85 2.44 -23.49 11.06
C GLY A 85 2.67 -22.58 9.85
N LYS A 86 2.51 -21.27 10.05
CA LYS A 86 2.68 -20.26 8.99
C LYS A 86 4.16 -20.07 8.64
N ILE A 87 4.45 -19.94 7.36
CA ILE A 87 5.78 -19.59 6.84
C ILE A 87 5.88 -18.09 6.51
N PRO A 88 7.08 -17.54 6.25
CA PRO A 88 7.23 -16.11 5.96
C PRO A 88 6.32 -15.59 4.84
N SER A 89 6.06 -16.40 3.80
CA SER A 89 5.15 -16.05 2.72
C SER A 89 3.70 -15.87 3.18
N ASP A 90 3.23 -16.63 4.16
CA ASP A 90 1.90 -16.45 4.76
C ASP A 90 1.82 -15.13 5.53
N ILE A 91 2.86 -14.80 6.30
CA ILE A 91 2.90 -13.59 7.12
C ILE A 91 2.89 -12.36 6.22
N ILE A 92 3.74 -12.35 5.19
CA ILE A 92 3.80 -11.27 4.21
C ILE A 92 2.47 -11.15 3.45
N GLY A 93 1.92 -12.27 2.96
CA GLY A 93 0.64 -12.28 2.26
C GLY A 93 -0.48 -11.70 3.11
N ILE A 94 -0.64 -12.16 4.35
CA ILE A 94 -1.70 -11.68 5.24
C ILE A 94 -1.51 -10.19 5.57
N HIS A 95 -0.31 -9.77 5.99
CA HIS A 95 -0.09 -8.38 6.39
C HIS A 95 -0.20 -7.40 5.21
N THR A 96 0.35 -7.74 4.05
CA THR A 96 0.37 -6.82 2.92
C THR A 96 -0.96 -6.80 2.16
N ILE A 97 -1.70 -7.91 2.08
CA ILE A 97 -2.97 -7.96 1.35
C ILE A 97 -4.15 -7.53 2.25
N THR A 98 -4.09 -7.75 3.56
CA THR A 98 -5.23 -7.48 4.47
C THR A 98 -5.20 -6.09 5.10
N LEU A 99 -4.05 -5.40 5.13
CA LEU A 99 -3.90 -4.08 5.76
C LEU A 99 -4.10 -2.89 4.80
N LEU A 100 -4.60 -3.14 3.58
CA LEU A 100 -4.91 -2.14 2.55
C LEU A 100 -6.35 -2.30 2.06
#